data_AF-A0AAW6RP74-F1
#
_entry.id   AF-A0AAW6RP74-F1
#
_cell.length_a   1.000
_cell.length_b   1.000
_cell.length_c   1.000
_cell.angle_alpha   90.00
_cell.angle_beta   90.00
_cell.angle_gamma   90.00
#
_symmetry.space_group_name_H-M   'P 1'
#
loop_
_entity.id
_entity.type
_entity.pdbx_description
1 polymer ?
#
loop_
_entity_poly.entity_id
_entity_poly.type
_entity_poly.pdbx_seq_one_letter_code
_entity_poly.pdbx_strand_id
1 'polypeptide(L)'
;MSIQSLIKEGIDLFRDKKFNEAITKLSQALNQIENKNSQIQEQNNIQFWLGRCYFEQAMKAKGEASKRLFEQAIEHHQQQSRLTEQLEGENGIQGQINVQFWLGHCYLEQAIKAKGEASTRLFEQAIEHHQQQLRLAKQLEDENGIQEQINAQHLLGQCYFEQAMKAEGEASEQLFGQAVKHHQQQLRLA
;
A
#
# COMPACT_ATOMS: atom_id res chain seq x y z
N MET A 1 -24.67 -4.58 17.61
CA MET A 1 -23.91 -5.37 16.61
C MET A 1 -22.52 -5.57 17.16
N SER A 2 -21.89 -6.73 16.95
CA SER A 2 -20.50 -6.95 17.37
C SER A 2 -19.53 -6.28 16.39
N ILE A 3 -18.32 -5.96 16.86
CA ILE A 3 -17.22 -5.43 16.02
C ILE A 3 -16.99 -6.33 14.80
N GLN A 4 -16.91 -7.66 15.01
CA GLN A 4 -16.71 -8.62 13.93
C GLN A 4 -17.83 -8.61 12.89
N SER A 5 -19.09 -8.44 13.30
CA SER A 5 -20.21 -8.34 12.37
C SER A 5 -20.15 -7.08 11.50
N LEU A 6 -19.72 -5.95 12.07
CA LEU A 6 -19.54 -4.70 11.33
C LEU A 6 -18.36 -4.77 10.37
N ILE A 7 -17.25 -5.40 10.78
CA ILE A 7 -16.10 -5.65 9.90
C ILE A 7 -16.54 -6.49 8.69
N LYS A 8 -17.24 -7.59 8.92
CA LYS A 8 -17.74 -8.45 7.85
C LYS A 8 -18.65 -7.70 6.89
N GLU A 9 -19.63 -6.95 7.41
CA GLU A 9 -20.53 -6.14 6.60
C GLU A 9 -19.75 -5.07 5.78
N GLY A 10 -18.77 -4.41 6.39
CA GLY A 10 -17.90 -3.46 5.70
C GLY A 10 -17.11 -4.09 4.54
N ILE A 11 -16.59 -5.31 4.73
CA ILE A 11 -15.87 -6.05 3.68
C ILE A 11 -16.82 -6.47 2.56
N ASP A 12 -18.03 -6.91 2.88
CA ASP A 12 -19.01 -7.29 1.85
C ASP A 12 -19.46 -6.07 1.04
N LEU A 13 -19.67 -4.92 1.68
CA LEU A 13 -19.92 -3.64 1.00
C LEU A 13 -18.75 -3.21 0.12
N PHE A 14 -17.51 -3.41 0.57
CA PHE A 14 -16.32 -3.15 -0.24
C PHE A 14 -16.32 -4.00 -1.52
N ARG A 15 -16.62 -5.31 -1.40
CA ARG A 15 -16.72 -6.24 -2.55
C ARG A 15 -17.80 -5.82 -3.54
N ASP A 16 -18.91 -5.28 -3.04
CA ASP A 16 -19.99 -4.69 -3.83
C ASP A 16 -19.65 -3.30 -4.41
N LYS A 17 -18.42 -2.81 -4.22
CA LYS A 17 -17.93 -1.49 -4.64
C LYS A 17 -18.69 -0.32 -4.00
N LYS A 18 -19.36 -0.55 -2.88
CA LYS A 18 -20.10 0.42 -2.07
C LYS A 18 -19.18 1.06 -1.02
N PHE A 19 -18.15 1.75 -1.50
CA PHE A 19 -17.04 2.19 -0.64
C PHE A 19 -17.45 3.15 0.48
N ASN A 20 -18.40 4.06 0.26
CA ASN A 20 -18.88 4.98 1.31
C ASN A 20 -19.60 4.24 2.44
N GLU A 21 -20.41 3.24 2.09
CA GLU A 21 -21.12 2.39 3.06
C GLU A 21 -20.11 1.49 3.80
N ALA A 22 -19.14 0.93 3.08
CA ALA A 22 -18.04 0.16 3.67
C ALA A 22 -17.25 1.00 4.69
N ILE A 23 -16.85 2.22 4.33
CA ILE A 23 -16.17 3.17 5.22
C ILE A 23 -17.02 3.42 6.46
N THR A 24 -18.32 3.69 6.29
CA THR A 24 -19.23 3.96 7.42
C THR A 24 -19.25 2.78 8.41
N LYS A 25 -19.38 1.55 7.91
CA LYS A 25 -19.41 0.34 8.74
C LYS A 25 -18.08 0.05 9.43
N LEU A 26 -16.97 0.22 8.71
CA LEU A 26 -15.63 0.01 9.24
C LEU A 26 -15.25 1.06 10.29
N SER A 27 -15.60 2.33 10.07
CA SER A 27 -15.42 3.39 11.07
C SER A 27 -16.30 3.17 12.30
N GLN A 28 -17.53 2.66 12.14
CA GLN A 28 -18.36 2.24 13.26
C GLN A 28 -17.72 1.10 14.06
N ALA A 29 -17.13 0.11 13.38
CA ALA A 29 -16.40 -0.97 14.04
C ALA A 29 -15.19 -0.44 14.81
N LEU A 30 -14.42 0.48 14.21
CA LEU A 30 -13.26 1.09 14.84
C LEU A 30 -13.62 1.87 16.11
N ASN A 31 -14.72 2.63 16.06
CA ASN A 31 -15.19 3.44 17.18
C ASN A 31 -15.72 2.62 18.38
N GLN A 32 -16.06 1.34 18.17
CA GLN A 32 -16.43 0.44 19.26
C GLN A 32 -15.23 -0.12 20.02
N ILE A 33 -14.01 0.10 19.52
CA ILE A 33 -12.78 -0.32 20.19
C ILE A 33 -12.38 0.79 21.17
N GLU A 34 -12.76 0.62 22.44
CA GLU A 34 -12.53 1.62 23.50
C GLU A 34 -11.04 1.81 23.83
N ASN A 35 -10.24 0.75 23.75
CA ASN A 35 -8.81 0.77 24.06
C ASN A 35 -7.97 0.50 22.80
N LYS A 36 -7.18 1.48 22.38
CA LYS A 36 -6.28 1.41 21.22
C LYS A 36 -5.19 0.34 21.35
N ASN A 37 -4.91 -0.15 22.57
CA ASN A 37 -3.95 -1.23 22.82
C ASN A 37 -4.60 -2.62 22.90
N SER A 38 -5.88 -2.74 22.52
CA SER A 38 -6.63 -4.01 22.51
C SER A 38 -7.12 -4.34 21.11
N GLN A 39 -7.43 -5.61 20.82
CA GLN A 39 -8.01 -6.02 19.52
C GLN A 39 -7.14 -5.54 18.33
N ILE A 40 -5.82 -5.65 18.46
CA ILE A 40 -4.85 -5.16 17.47
C ILE A 40 -5.11 -5.78 16.11
N GLN A 41 -5.51 -7.05 16.06
CA GLN A 41 -5.84 -7.75 14.82
C GLN A 41 -7.07 -7.15 14.14
N GLU A 42 -8.15 -6.90 14.89
CA GLU A 42 -9.36 -6.25 14.38
C GLU A 42 -9.07 -4.82 13.91
N GLN A 43 -8.33 -4.04 14.70
CA GLN A 43 -7.90 -2.69 14.30
C GLN A 43 -7.08 -2.75 13.01
N ASN A 44 -6.12 -3.66 12.91
CA ASN A 44 -5.27 -3.81 11.74
C ASN A 44 -6.11 -4.11 10.48
N ASN A 45 -7.05 -5.04 10.59
CA ASN A 45 -7.96 -5.41 9.52
C ASN A 45 -8.87 -4.22 9.12
N ILE A 46 -9.42 -3.49 10.10
CA ILE A 46 -10.24 -2.32 9.83
C ILE A 46 -9.44 -1.24 9.08
N GLN A 47 -8.25 -0.91 9.57
CA GLN A 47 -7.37 0.09 8.95
C GLN A 47 -6.99 -0.31 7.52
N PHE A 48 -6.67 -1.58 7.29
CA PHE A 48 -6.42 -2.13 5.96
C PHE A 48 -7.60 -1.88 5.01
N TRP A 49 -8.82 -2.25 5.40
CA TRP A 49 -9.99 -2.09 4.53
C TRP A 49 -10.40 -0.64 4.33
N LEU A 50 -10.24 0.23 5.34
CA LEU A 50 -10.45 1.67 5.19
C LEU A 50 -9.47 2.27 4.17
N GLY A 51 -8.17 1.96 4.31
CA GLY A 51 -7.14 2.38 3.36
C GLY A 51 -7.47 1.96 1.93
N ARG A 52 -7.90 0.70 1.76
CA ARG A 52 -8.38 0.17 0.47
C ARG A 52 -9.62 0.89 -0.07
N CYS A 53 -10.62 1.21 0.76
CA CYS A 53 -11.80 1.94 0.30
C CYS A 53 -11.41 3.30 -0.28
N TYR A 54 -10.56 4.05 0.44
CA TYR A 54 -10.10 5.36 0.00
C TYR A 54 -9.21 5.27 -1.25
N PHE A 55 -8.33 4.27 -1.33
CA PHE A 55 -7.52 4.02 -2.53
C PHE A 55 -8.40 3.81 -3.76
N GLU A 56 -9.42 2.95 -3.68
CA GLU A 56 -10.33 2.67 -4.80
C GLU A 56 -11.15 3.91 -5.22
N GLN A 57 -11.52 4.76 -4.25
CA GLN A 57 -12.15 6.05 -4.53
C GLN A 57 -11.16 7.01 -5.22
N ALA A 58 -9.91 7.07 -4.73
CA ALA A 58 -8.86 7.92 -5.27
C ALA A 58 -8.56 7.60 -6.73
N MET A 59 -8.57 6.31 -7.09
CA MET A 59 -8.37 5.83 -8.46
C MET A 59 -9.44 6.36 -9.43
N LYS A 60 -10.69 6.46 -8.98
CA LYS A 60 -11.84 6.95 -9.78
C LYS A 60 -11.93 8.48 -9.81
N ALA A 61 -11.42 9.15 -8.79
CA ALA A 61 -11.43 10.60 -8.69
C ALA A 61 -10.36 11.26 -9.59
N LYS A 62 -10.48 12.58 -9.77
CA LYS A 62 -9.52 13.41 -10.52
C LYS A 62 -9.12 14.64 -9.71
N GLY A 63 -7.95 15.19 -10.03
CA GLY A 63 -7.45 16.43 -9.45
C GLY A 63 -7.34 16.37 -7.92
N GLU A 64 -7.70 17.47 -7.26
CA GLU A 64 -7.58 17.65 -5.82
C GLU A 64 -8.38 16.60 -5.01
N ALA A 65 -9.54 16.17 -5.50
CA ALA A 65 -10.32 15.13 -4.83
C ALA A 65 -9.57 13.79 -4.79
N SER A 66 -8.93 13.40 -5.91
CA SER A 66 -8.09 12.19 -5.95
C SER A 66 -6.92 12.29 -4.99
N LYS A 67 -6.26 13.45 -4.94
CA LYS A 67 -5.14 13.70 -4.03
C LYS A 67 -5.54 13.50 -2.56
N ARG A 68 -6.64 14.11 -2.13
CA ARG A 68 -7.14 13.98 -0.74
C ARG A 68 -7.51 12.54 -0.38
N LEU A 69 -8.11 11.81 -1.32
CA LEU A 69 -8.46 10.40 -1.11
C LEU A 69 -7.20 9.52 -0.96
N PHE A 70 -6.13 9.79 -1.70
CA PHE A 70 -4.84 9.12 -1.48
C PHE A 70 -4.25 9.46 -0.11
N GLU A 71 -4.31 10.73 0.33
CA GLU A 71 -3.86 11.13 1.67
C GLU A 71 -4.60 10.35 2.78
N GLN A 72 -5.92 10.16 2.63
CA GLN A 72 -6.71 9.34 3.55
C GLN A 72 -6.31 7.85 3.49
N ALA A 73 -6.08 7.29 2.30
CA ALA A 73 -5.62 5.92 2.16
C ALA A 73 -4.27 5.70 2.87
N ILE A 74 -3.33 6.63 2.67
CA ILE A 74 -2.00 6.63 3.30
C ILE A 74 -2.12 6.73 4.82
N GLU A 75 -2.97 7.62 5.35
CA GLU A 75 -3.18 7.75 6.81
C GLU A 75 -3.61 6.42 7.44
N HIS A 76 -4.56 5.72 6.81
CA HIS A 76 -5.03 4.42 7.28
C HIS A 76 -3.93 3.35 7.24
N HIS A 77 -3.13 3.30 6.17
CA HIS A 77 -2.00 2.35 6.10
C HIS A 77 -0.85 2.72 7.06
N GLN A 78 -0.65 3.99 7.39
CA GLN A 78 0.27 4.40 8.45
C GLN A 78 -0.21 3.99 9.84
N GLN A 79 -1.52 4.08 10.12
CA GLN A 79 -2.10 3.51 11.34
C GLN A 79 -1.92 1.99 11.38
N GLN A 80 -2.13 1.31 10.23
CA GLN A 80 -1.87 -0.12 10.09
C GLN A 80 -0.41 -0.47 10.41
N SER A 81 0.58 0.33 9.95
CA SER A 81 2.01 0.14 10.25
C SER A 81 2.27 0.02 11.75
N ARG A 82 1.76 0.98 12.54
CA ARG A 82 1.94 1.03 14.00
C ARG A 82 1.33 -0.17 14.70
N LEU A 83 0.29 -0.77 14.12
CA LEU A 83 -0.35 -1.98 14.65
C LEU A 83 0.48 -3.22 14.29
N THR A 84 1.02 -3.30 13.08
CA THR A 84 1.86 -4.45 12.66
C THR A 84 3.20 -4.51 13.38
N GLU A 85 3.74 -3.37 13.81
CA GLU A 85 4.94 -3.30 14.65
C GLU A 85 4.75 -3.92 16.05
N GLN A 86 3.49 -4.04 16.49
CA GLN A 86 3.14 -4.68 17.77
C GLN A 86 2.87 -6.18 17.63
N LEU A 87 2.88 -6.72 16.41
CA LEU A 87 2.70 -8.14 16.15
C LEU A 87 4.06 -8.84 16.11
N GLU A 88 4.14 -10.03 16.72
CA GLU A 88 5.38 -10.81 16.79
C GLU A 88 5.47 -11.88 15.70
N GLY A 89 6.70 -12.27 15.39
CA GLY A 89 7.00 -13.36 14.45
C GLY A 89 6.58 -13.07 13.01
N GLU A 90 6.29 -14.15 12.29
CA GLU A 90 5.98 -14.11 10.85
C GLU A 90 4.74 -13.27 10.53
N ASN A 91 3.72 -13.31 11.40
CA ASN A 91 2.51 -12.49 11.25
C ASN A 91 2.82 -10.99 11.27
N GLY A 92 3.78 -10.56 12.10
CA GLY A 92 4.22 -9.16 12.15
C GLY A 92 4.97 -8.75 10.89
N ILE A 93 5.89 -9.61 10.41
CA ILE A 93 6.64 -9.35 9.18
C ILE A 93 5.70 -9.29 7.97
N GLN A 94 4.80 -10.27 7.82
CA GLN A 94 3.85 -10.31 6.71
C GLN A 94 2.89 -9.11 6.75
N GLY A 95 2.44 -8.71 7.95
CA GLY A 95 1.65 -7.50 8.14
C GLY A 95 2.40 -6.25 7.66
N GLN A 96 3.67 -6.11 8.05
CA GLN A 96 4.51 -4.98 7.62
C GLN A 96 4.75 -5.00 6.10
N ILE A 97 4.99 -6.16 5.48
CA ILE A 97 5.12 -6.29 4.02
C ILE A 97 3.86 -5.76 3.32
N ASN A 98 2.68 -6.17 3.77
CA ASN A 98 1.41 -5.70 3.22
C ASN A 98 1.22 -4.18 3.38
N VAL A 99 1.62 -3.61 4.53
CA VAL A 99 1.60 -2.14 4.72
C VAL A 99 2.50 -1.43 3.72
N GLN A 100 3.75 -1.90 3.57
CA GLN A 100 4.71 -1.30 2.64
C GLN A 100 4.24 -1.41 1.19
N PHE A 101 3.62 -2.53 0.82
CA PHE A 101 2.97 -2.71 -0.48
C PHE A 101 1.93 -1.62 -0.73
N TRP A 102 0.97 -1.44 0.18
CA TRP A 102 -0.13 -0.48 -0.03
C TRP A 102 0.31 0.98 0.03
N LEU A 103 1.26 1.32 0.91
CA LEU A 103 1.84 2.67 0.94
C LEU A 103 2.57 2.98 -0.36
N GLY A 104 3.46 2.08 -0.81
CA GLY A 104 4.16 2.23 -2.07
C GLY A 104 3.21 2.38 -3.27
N HIS A 105 2.15 1.55 -3.30
CA HIS A 105 1.16 1.58 -4.35
C HIS A 105 0.31 2.87 -4.35
N CYS A 106 -0.07 3.38 -3.17
CA CYS A 106 -0.74 4.70 -3.07
C CYS A 106 0.13 5.81 -3.65
N TYR A 107 1.42 5.85 -3.27
CA TYR A 107 2.34 6.87 -3.77
C TYR A 107 2.62 6.73 -5.26
N LEU A 108 2.77 5.50 -5.78
CA LEU A 108 2.96 5.24 -7.20
C LEU A 108 1.80 5.79 -8.04
N GLU A 109 0.56 5.42 -7.67
CA GLU A 109 -0.62 5.86 -8.41
C GLU A 109 -0.83 7.38 -8.30
N GLN A 110 -0.52 7.97 -7.13
CA GLN A 110 -0.53 9.42 -6.97
C GLN A 110 0.55 10.10 -7.83
N ALA A 111 1.75 9.50 -7.93
CA ALA A 111 2.85 10.00 -8.75
C ALA A 111 2.51 10.00 -10.24
N ILE A 112 1.87 8.93 -10.73
CA ILE A 112 1.40 8.79 -12.12
C ILE A 112 0.41 9.92 -12.46
N LYS A 113 -0.50 10.24 -11.54
CA LYS A 113 -1.50 11.31 -11.72
C LYS A 113 -0.92 12.73 -11.57
N ALA A 114 0.20 12.89 -10.86
CA ALA A 114 0.87 14.16 -10.63
C ALA A 114 1.76 14.61 -11.80
N LYS A 115 2.22 15.86 -11.74
CA LYS A 115 3.14 16.48 -12.72
C LYS A 115 4.28 17.22 -12.01
N GLY A 116 5.39 17.39 -12.73
CA GLY A 116 6.54 18.15 -12.25
C GLY A 116 7.15 17.57 -10.98
N GLU A 117 7.73 18.44 -10.16
CA GLU A 117 8.45 18.06 -8.94
C GLU A 117 7.61 17.25 -7.95
N ALA A 118 6.30 17.52 -7.85
CA ALA A 118 5.41 16.73 -7.01
C ALA A 118 5.36 15.26 -7.46
N SER A 119 5.36 15.00 -8.77
CA SER A 119 5.40 13.63 -9.31
C SER A 119 6.71 12.93 -8.92
N THR A 120 7.84 13.61 -9.08
CA THR A 120 9.16 13.08 -8.72
C THR A 120 9.25 12.68 -7.24
N ARG A 121 8.84 13.57 -6.33
CA ARG A 121 8.84 13.29 -4.88
C ARG A 121 7.95 12.10 -4.51
N LEU A 122 6.80 11.96 -5.18
CA LEU A 122 5.90 10.82 -4.95
C LEU A 122 6.50 9.50 -5.45
N PHE A 123 7.23 9.50 -6.58
CA PHE A 123 7.97 8.30 -7.01
C PHE A 123 9.06 7.91 -6.01
N GLU A 124 9.80 8.87 -5.45
CA GLU A 124 10.81 8.60 -4.42
C GLU A 124 10.18 7.90 -3.20
N GLN A 125 9.02 8.38 -2.73
CA GLN A 125 8.27 7.74 -1.66
C GLN A 125 7.78 6.33 -2.04
N ALA A 126 7.25 6.14 -3.25
CA ALA A 126 6.84 4.82 -3.73
C ALA A 126 8.00 3.81 -3.74
N ILE A 127 9.15 4.24 -4.26
CA ILE A 127 10.38 3.44 -4.31
C ILE A 127 10.87 3.09 -2.90
N GLU A 128 10.88 4.06 -1.98
CA GLU A 128 11.29 3.84 -0.58
C GLU A 128 10.46 2.73 0.09
N HIS A 129 9.13 2.79 -0.07
CA HIS A 129 8.22 1.79 0.47
C HIS A 129 8.42 0.41 -0.16
N HIS A 130 8.53 0.30 -1.49
CA HIS A 130 8.77 -1.00 -2.13
C HIS A 130 10.18 -1.55 -1.86
N GLN A 131 11.17 -0.70 -1.60
CA GLN A 131 12.47 -1.16 -1.10
C GLN A 131 12.36 -1.72 0.31
N GLN A 132 11.58 -1.10 1.20
CA GLN A 132 11.32 -1.64 2.54
C GLN A 132 10.54 -2.96 2.46
N GLN A 133 9.53 -3.06 1.58
CA GLN A 133 8.82 -4.30 1.28
C GLN A 133 9.81 -5.40 0.88
N LEU A 134 10.71 -5.13 -0.05
CA LEU A 134 11.73 -6.09 -0.49
C LEU A 134 12.69 -6.50 0.64
N ARG A 135 13.08 -5.55 1.51
CA ARG A 135 13.94 -5.85 2.67
C ARG A 135 13.25 -6.79 3.66
N LEU A 136 11.97 -6.56 3.95
CA LEU A 136 11.17 -7.42 4.84
C LEU A 136 10.93 -8.79 4.22
N ALA A 137 10.60 -8.86 2.92
CA ALA A 137 10.37 -10.12 2.22
C ALA A 137 11.58 -11.05 2.23
N LYS A 138 12.81 -10.51 2.26
CA LYS A 138 14.06 -11.28 2.41
C LYS A 138 14.26 -11.90 3.80
N GLN A 139 13.48 -11.49 4.79
CA GLN A 139 13.53 -12.05 6.15
C GLN A 139 12.63 -13.29 6.29
N LEU A 140 11.76 -13.54 5.31
CA LEU A 140 10.94 -14.75 5.24
C LEU A 140 11.75 -15.85 4.52
N GLU A 141 11.90 -17.00 5.18
CA GLU A 141 12.75 -18.11 4.71
C GLU A 141 12.00 -19.14 3.83
N ASP A 142 10.69 -18.93 3.62
CA ASP A 142 9.80 -19.85 2.92
C ASP A 142 9.43 -19.37 1.51
N GLU A 143 8.55 -20.13 0.84
CA GLU A 143 8.05 -19.80 -0.50
C GLU A 143 7.29 -18.45 -0.51
N ASN A 144 6.65 -18.07 0.61
CA ASN A 144 5.98 -16.79 0.73
C ASN A 144 6.99 -15.63 0.62
N GLY A 145 8.16 -15.77 1.25
CA GLY A 145 9.26 -14.81 1.11
C GLY A 145 9.72 -14.60 -0.32
N ILE A 146 9.86 -15.66 -1.10
CA ILE A 146 10.24 -15.55 -2.52
C ILE A 146 9.14 -14.83 -3.32
N GLN A 147 7.88 -15.19 -3.09
CA GLN A 147 6.75 -14.58 -3.79
C GLN A 147 6.63 -13.08 -3.49
N GLU A 148 6.85 -12.67 -2.24
CA GLU A 148 6.85 -11.26 -1.84
C GLU A 148 8.05 -10.50 -2.41
N GLN A 149 9.21 -11.14 -2.53
CA GLN A 149 10.36 -10.55 -3.22
C GLN A 149 10.07 -10.32 -4.71
N ILE A 150 9.47 -11.29 -5.40
CA ILE A 150 9.05 -11.14 -6.80
C ILE A 150 8.10 -9.94 -6.94
N ASN A 151 7.11 -9.85 -6.06
CA ASN A 151 6.14 -8.76 -6.06
C ASN A 151 6.80 -7.38 -5.84
N ALA A 152 7.67 -7.26 -4.83
CA ALA A 152 8.38 -6.01 -4.55
C ALA A 152 9.32 -5.61 -5.71
N GLN A 153 9.99 -6.57 -6.34
CA GLN A 153 10.83 -6.31 -7.52
C GLN A 153 10.01 -5.83 -8.72
N HIS A 154 8.85 -6.43 -8.95
CA HIS A 154 7.93 -5.98 -9.99
C HIS A 154 7.51 -4.52 -9.80
N LEU A 155 7.08 -4.17 -8.59
CA LEU A 155 6.63 -2.82 -8.25
C LEU A 155 7.76 -1.79 -8.32
N LEU A 156 8.96 -2.13 -7.86
CA LEU A 156 10.14 -1.27 -8.03
C LEU A 156 10.44 -1.03 -9.51
N GLY A 157 10.41 -2.08 -10.33
CA GLY A 157 10.55 -1.97 -11.79
C GLY A 157 9.51 -1.03 -12.39
N GLN A 158 8.25 -1.16 -11.98
CA GLN A 158 7.15 -0.30 -12.41
C GLN A 158 7.35 1.15 -11.98
N CYS A 159 7.74 1.42 -10.72
CA CYS A 159 8.02 2.78 -10.25
C CYS A 159 9.08 3.47 -11.10
N TYR A 160 10.22 2.82 -11.32
CA TYR A 160 11.30 3.38 -12.13
C TYR A 160 10.88 3.57 -13.59
N PHE A 161 10.14 2.63 -14.16
CA PHE A 161 9.63 2.73 -15.54
C PHE A 161 8.69 3.93 -15.70
N GLU A 162 7.70 4.07 -14.83
CA GLU A 162 6.72 5.16 -14.88
C GLU A 162 7.37 6.52 -14.61
N GLN A 163 8.38 6.57 -13.73
CA GLN A 163 9.18 7.78 -13.51
C GLN A 163 10.01 8.13 -14.74
N ALA A 164 10.63 7.13 -15.40
CA ALA A 164 11.41 7.33 -16.61
C ALA A 164 10.57 7.90 -17.76
N MET A 165 9.34 7.43 -17.92
CA MET A 165 8.37 7.93 -18.91
C MET A 165 8.01 9.42 -18.73
N LYS A 166 8.25 9.98 -17.55
CA LYS A 166 8.01 11.38 -17.21
C LYS A 166 9.28 12.23 -17.13
N ALA A 167 10.45 11.61 -17.22
CA ALA A 167 11.75 12.27 -17.22
C ALA A 167 12.26 12.47 -18.66
N GLU A 168 13.29 13.30 -18.83
CA GLU A 168 13.93 13.55 -20.12
C GLU A 168 15.44 13.36 -20.04
N GLY A 169 16.06 13.07 -21.18
CA GLY A 169 17.51 12.94 -21.32
C GLY A 169 18.11 11.86 -20.41
N GLU A 170 19.30 12.16 -19.88
CA GLU A 170 20.10 11.21 -19.09
C GLU A 170 19.34 10.67 -17.86
N ALA A 171 18.51 11.49 -17.21
CA ALA A 171 17.71 11.06 -16.07
C ALA A 171 16.72 9.93 -16.46
N SER A 172 16.07 10.05 -17.63
CA SER A 172 15.17 9.01 -18.14
C SER A 172 15.92 7.70 -18.44
N GLU A 173 17.08 7.78 -19.08
CA GLU A 173 17.92 6.61 -19.39
C GLU A 173 18.39 5.87 -18.13
N GLN A 174 18.83 6.61 -17.12
CA GLN A 174 19.24 6.03 -15.83
C GLN A 174 18.08 5.31 -15.13
N LEU A 175 16.88 5.91 -15.14
CA LEU A 175 15.67 5.32 -14.54
C LEU A 175 15.25 4.05 -15.30
N PHE A 176 15.27 4.04 -16.63
CA PHE A 176 15.03 2.80 -17.39
C PHE A 176 16.05 1.71 -17.08
N GLY A 177 17.31 2.07 -16.87
CA GLY A 177 18.35 1.15 -16.39
C GLY A 177 17.98 0.50 -15.05
N GLN A 178 17.44 1.26 -14.10
CA GLN A 178 16.95 0.72 -12.82
C GLN A 178 15.72 -0.17 -13.03
N ALA A 179 14.77 0.22 -13.88
CA ALA A 179 13.58 -0.58 -14.18
C ALA A 179 13.96 -1.97 -14.72
N VAL A 180 14.88 -2.02 -15.70
CA VAL A 180 15.41 -3.26 -16.27
C VAL A 180 16.08 -4.11 -15.20
N LYS A 181 16.91 -3.50 -14.34
CA LYS A 181 17.59 -4.21 -13.24
C LYS A 181 16.61 -4.90 -12.31
N HIS A 182 15.52 -4.22 -11.93
CA HIS A 182 14.49 -4.79 -11.04
C HIS A 182 13.68 -5.89 -11.71
N HIS A 183 13.27 -5.73 -12.97
CA HIS A 183 12.60 -6.80 -13.71
C HIS A 183 13.51 -8.01 -13.98
N GLN A 184 14.81 -7.82 -14.18
CA GLN A 184 15.75 -8.94 -14.25
C GLN A 184 15.87 -9.67 -12.91
N GLN A 185 15.85 -8.95 -11.78
CA GLN A 185 15.85 -9.59 -10.46
C GLN A 185 14.55 -10.35 -10.21
N GLN A 186 13.40 -9.79 -10.60
CA GLN A 186 12.11 -10.47 -10.57
C GLN A 186 12.17 -11.81 -11.33
N LEU A 187 12.68 -11.81 -12.58
CA LEU A 187 12.78 -13.00 -13.42
C LEU A 187 13.74 -14.07 -12.89
N ARG A 188 14.73 -13.69 -12.07
CA ARG A 188 15.66 -14.66 -11.45
C ARG A 188 15.06 -15.37 -10.23
N LEU A 189 14.02 -14.79 -9.64
CA LEU A 189 13.34 -15.33 -8.47
C LEU A 189 12.14 -16.22 -8.85
N ALA A 190 11.55 -16.00 -10.04
CA ALA A 190 10.43 -16.77 -10.60
C ALA A 190 10.91 -18.05 -11.29
#